data_AF-A0A4Q7URZ4-F1
#
_entry.id   AF-A0A4Q7URZ4-F1
#
_cell.length_a   1.000
_cell.length_b   1.000
_cell.length_c   1.000
_cell.angle_alpha   90.00
_cell.angle_beta   90.00
_cell.angle_gamma   90.00
#
_symmetry.space_group_name_H-M   'P 1'
#
loop_
_entity.id
_entity.type
_entity.pdbx_description
1 polymer ?
#
loop_
_entity_poly.entity_id
_entity_poly.type
_entity_poly.pdbx_seq_one_letter_code
_entity_poly.pdbx_strand_id
1 'polypeptide(L)'
;MTTPSDPSSAPARAASASPPSAGAAGPSDSATSDYLSQRQLRTGAAGWVLLAGLGVSYVISGDYSGWNFGLAEGGFGGLLIAGAGEALKVMFVVTGIALVGLVVFALGAIPLFDPANLVDIPVSDAAGASPFLPFGMIGIWSAVPFAIWFFLAVEGVPLAAEEAREPERNVPKAIVVSMLILLVTGAGVLVLATGALGAQALSASGNPLVEALGDGTLAVVVNYIGLAGLVASFFSIIYAYSRQTFALSRAGYLPRVLSKTNSRKAPTLALIVPGVIGFLLSLTGQGAVLLNMAVFGAALSYVLMMVSHIVLRRREPDMPRPYRTPGGVATTGFALAVAVIAVIATFLVDTVAALCALGAFALFMAYFAFYSRHHLVAAAPDEEFAALSDAEEELR
;
A
#
# COMPACT_ATOMS: atom_id res chain seq x y z
N MET A 1 14.70 39.49 -56.59
CA MET A 1 15.31 39.46 -57.92
C MET A 1 16.83 39.50 -57.72
N THR A 2 17.50 38.39 -58.08
CA THR A 2 18.94 38.23 -58.42
C THR A 2 20.05 38.69 -57.44
N THR A 3 20.77 37.70 -56.88
CA THR A 3 22.24 37.74 -56.65
C THR A 3 22.99 37.58 -57.99
N PRO A 4 24.32 37.85 -58.10
CA PRO A 4 25.35 36.79 -57.93
C PRO A 4 26.76 37.31 -57.46
N SER A 5 27.56 36.58 -56.66
CA SER A 5 28.63 35.59 -56.96
C SER A 5 30.10 36.10 -56.82
N ASP A 6 30.80 35.56 -55.81
CA ASP A 6 32.18 34.98 -55.65
C ASP A 6 33.18 34.94 -56.86
N PRO A 7 34.47 34.45 -56.82
CA PRO A 7 35.30 33.84 -55.73
C PRO A 7 36.87 34.05 -55.78
N SER A 8 37.62 33.44 -54.81
CA SER A 8 38.87 32.60 -54.96
C SER A 8 40.21 33.22 -55.47
N SER A 9 41.47 32.92 -55.06
CA SER A 9 42.18 31.76 -54.43
C SER A 9 43.65 32.05 -54.03
N ALA A 10 44.08 31.57 -52.84
CA ALA A 10 45.17 30.56 -52.52
C ALA A 10 46.70 30.76 -52.93
N PRO A 11 47.68 29.93 -52.46
CA PRO A 11 48.71 30.34 -51.47
C PRO A 11 50.19 29.81 -51.62
N ALA A 12 51.08 30.28 -50.71
CA ALA A 12 52.22 29.71 -49.91
C ALA A 12 53.23 28.60 -50.36
N ARG A 13 54.43 28.61 -49.70
CA ARG A 13 55.61 27.71 -49.83
C ARG A 13 56.26 27.33 -48.46
N ALA A 14 56.63 26.04 -48.29
CA ALA A 14 57.76 25.36 -47.58
C ALA A 14 58.12 25.44 -46.04
N ALA A 15 58.03 24.26 -45.38
CA ALA A 15 59.00 23.41 -44.61
C ALA A 15 59.90 23.86 -43.40
N SER A 16 59.82 23.12 -42.26
CA SER A 16 60.89 22.27 -41.61
C SER A 16 60.54 21.88 -40.14
N ALA A 17 61.14 20.81 -39.60
CA ALA A 17 60.55 19.86 -38.63
C ALA A 17 61.03 19.92 -37.15
N SER A 18 60.21 19.40 -36.22
CA SER A 18 60.49 18.97 -34.83
C SER A 18 59.40 17.94 -34.38
N PRO A 19 59.60 17.14 -33.31
CA PRO A 19 59.17 15.73 -33.20
C PRO A 19 57.64 15.53 -33.20
N PRO A 20 57.11 14.33 -33.53
CA PRO A 20 55.67 14.12 -33.51
C PRO A 20 55.17 14.15 -32.07
N SER A 21 54.57 15.28 -31.72
CA SER A 21 53.54 15.45 -30.72
C SER A 21 52.47 14.37 -30.84
N ALA A 22 51.94 13.93 -29.70
CA ALA A 22 50.68 13.20 -29.51
C ALA A 22 49.97 12.80 -30.81
N GLY A 23 50.16 11.53 -31.22
CA GLY A 23 49.46 10.93 -32.33
C GLY A 23 47.96 11.20 -32.23
N ALA A 24 47.45 11.80 -33.30
CA ALA A 24 46.07 12.16 -33.49
C ALA A 24 45.16 10.93 -33.34
N ALA A 25 44.14 11.11 -32.50
CA ALA A 25 42.86 10.41 -32.59
C ALA A 25 42.47 10.28 -34.08
N GLY A 26 42.35 9.05 -34.57
CA GLY A 26 41.97 8.80 -35.96
C GLY A 26 40.56 9.34 -36.24
N PRO A 27 40.15 9.44 -37.52
CA PRO A 27 38.77 9.83 -37.87
C PRO A 27 37.70 8.89 -37.28
N SER A 28 38.09 7.72 -36.74
CA SER A 28 37.23 6.84 -35.95
C SER A 28 37.05 7.27 -34.50
N ASP A 29 37.99 8.00 -33.90
CA ASP A 29 37.91 8.45 -32.50
C ASP A 29 37.13 9.76 -32.38
N SER A 30 37.22 10.66 -33.36
CA SER A 30 36.32 11.82 -33.41
C SER A 30 34.89 11.40 -33.75
N ALA A 31 34.71 10.43 -34.66
CA ALA A 31 33.40 9.88 -34.98
C ALA A 31 32.80 9.05 -33.84
N THR A 32 33.61 8.28 -33.10
CA THR A 32 33.18 7.56 -31.89
C THR A 32 32.90 8.53 -30.73
N SER A 33 33.71 9.58 -30.56
CA SER A 33 33.49 10.62 -29.55
C SER A 33 32.24 11.46 -29.85
N ASP A 34 31.98 11.78 -31.12
CA ASP A 34 30.75 12.48 -31.55
C ASP A 34 29.52 11.55 -31.49
N TYR A 35 29.68 10.27 -31.78
CA TYR A 35 28.62 9.27 -31.61
C TYR A 35 28.26 9.05 -30.12
N LEU A 36 29.26 9.09 -29.23
CA LEU A 36 29.06 8.98 -27.79
C LEU A 36 28.56 10.29 -27.16
N SER A 37 28.94 11.46 -27.68
CA SER A 37 28.41 12.76 -27.23
C SER A 37 26.95 12.98 -27.64
N GLN A 38 26.51 12.41 -28.77
CA GLN A 38 25.10 12.38 -29.18
C GLN A 38 24.25 11.36 -28.42
N ARG A 39 24.88 10.40 -27.71
CA ARG A 39 24.21 9.35 -26.91
C ARG A 39 24.36 9.49 -25.40
N GLN A 40 25.08 10.51 -24.92
CA GLN A 40 24.98 10.90 -23.52
C GLN A 40 23.56 11.44 -23.28
N LEU A 41 22.78 10.65 -22.53
CA LEU A 41 21.49 11.08 -22.01
C LEU A 41 21.68 12.45 -21.36
N ARG A 42 20.97 13.46 -21.85
CA ARG A 42 20.84 14.75 -21.16
C ARG A 42 20.29 14.47 -19.78
N THR A 43 21.17 14.37 -18.80
CA THR A 43 20.79 14.21 -17.40
C THR A 43 20.10 15.51 -17.00
N GLY A 44 18.81 15.43 -16.68
CA GLY A 44 18.01 16.60 -16.33
C GLY A 44 16.69 16.81 -17.09
N ALA A 45 16.26 15.90 -17.97
CA ALA A 45 14.95 16.05 -18.62
C ALA A 45 13.75 15.73 -17.70
N ALA A 46 13.96 15.00 -16.59
CA ALA A 46 12.97 14.86 -15.53
C ALA A 46 13.66 14.65 -14.16
N GLY A 47 14.16 15.72 -13.55
CA GLY A 47 14.66 15.67 -12.16
C GLY A 47 13.52 15.34 -11.17
N TRP A 48 13.85 15.00 -9.92
CA TRP A 48 12.82 14.71 -8.90
C TRP A 48 11.78 15.84 -8.78
N VAL A 49 12.21 17.09 -9.00
CA VAL A 49 11.33 18.28 -9.02
C VAL A 49 10.39 18.30 -10.21
N LEU A 50 10.75 17.69 -11.34
CA LEU A 50 9.92 17.57 -12.53
C LEU A 50 9.00 16.34 -12.47
N LEU A 51 9.40 15.27 -11.78
CA LEU A 51 8.53 14.12 -11.47
C LEU A 51 7.53 14.43 -10.35
N ALA A 52 8.00 15.04 -9.26
CA ALA A 52 7.15 15.66 -8.25
C ALA A 52 6.35 16.78 -8.88
N GLY A 53 6.94 17.56 -9.77
CA GLY A 53 6.30 18.60 -10.56
C GLY A 53 5.21 18.06 -11.47
N LEU A 54 5.38 16.89 -12.11
CA LEU A 54 4.37 16.21 -12.92
C LEU A 54 3.28 15.56 -12.07
N GLY A 55 3.61 14.97 -10.91
CA GLY A 55 2.63 14.46 -9.97
C GLY A 55 1.81 15.59 -9.33
N VAL A 56 2.48 16.67 -8.93
CA VAL A 56 1.87 17.88 -8.39
C VAL A 56 1.16 18.65 -9.49
N SER A 57 1.67 18.73 -10.71
CA SER A 57 1.00 19.37 -11.83
C SER A 57 -0.11 18.52 -12.38
N TYR A 58 -0.14 17.19 -12.25
CA TYR A 58 -1.35 16.41 -12.58
C TYR A 58 -2.45 16.65 -11.54
N VAL A 59 -2.06 16.87 -10.27
CA VAL A 59 -2.97 17.29 -9.19
C VAL A 59 -3.40 18.76 -9.31
N ILE A 60 -2.55 19.64 -9.86
CA ILE A 60 -2.77 21.10 -10.00
C ILE A 60 -3.31 21.51 -11.38
N SER A 61 -2.97 20.80 -12.46
CA SER A 61 -3.44 20.99 -13.85
C SER A 61 -4.80 20.36 -14.08
N GLY A 62 -5.57 20.13 -13.02
CA GLY A 62 -6.73 20.99 -12.78
C GLY A 62 -7.37 21.63 -14.01
N ASP A 63 -7.63 20.86 -15.06
CA ASP A 63 -8.59 21.24 -16.06
C ASP A 63 -9.94 20.99 -15.42
N TYR A 64 -10.40 22.04 -14.72
CA TYR A 64 -11.70 22.15 -14.08
C TYR A 64 -11.97 21.09 -13.00
N SER A 65 -11.05 20.96 -12.04
CA SER A 65 -11.13 19.95 -10.99
C SER A 65 -12.38 20.14 -10.11
N GLY A 66 -13.16 19.07 -9.95
CA GLY A 66 -14.45 19.01 -9.24
C GLY A 66 -14.47 19.47 -7.77
N TRP A 67 -13.35 19.93 -7.23
CA TRP A 67 -13.13 20.42 -5.88
C TRP A 67 -13.59 21.88 -5.78
N ASN A 68 -13.34 22.66 -6.84
CA ASN A 68 -13.88 24.01 -6.97
C ASN A 68 -15.41 23.98 -7.16
N PHE A 69 -15.91 23.01 -7.93
CA PHE A 69 -17.36 22.76 -8.07
C PHE A 69 -18.00 22.20 -6.82
N GLY A 70 -17.36 21.25 -6.15
CA GLY A 70 -17.80 20.72 -4.87
C GLY A 70 -17.84 21.81 -3.79
N LEU A 71 -16.87 22.73 -3.80
CA LEU A 71 -16.89 23.93 -2.95
C LEU A 71 -18.04 24.88 -3.32
N ALA A 72 -18.30 25.08 -4.61
CA ALA A 72 -19.34 25.99 -5.10
C ALA A 72 -20.77 25.48 -4.86
N GLU A 73 -21.01 24.18 -5.06
CA GLU A 73 -22.35 23.55 -4.97
C GLU A 73 -22.67 23.03 -3.57
N GLY A 74 -21.68 22.48 -2.85
CA GLY A 74 -21.89 21.78 -1.58
C GLY A 74 -21.11 22.38 -0.41
N GLY A 75 -20.54 23.58 -0.57
CA GLY A 75 -19.62 24.16 0.38
C GLY A 75 -18.47 23.20 0.70
N PHE A 76 -18.05 23.17 1.95
CA PHE A 76 -16.96 22.28 2.33
C PHE A 76 -17.30 20.78 2.34
N GLY A 77 -18.59 20.41 2.41
CA GLY A 77 -19.01 19.02 2.26
C GLY A 77 -18.71 18.53 0.85
N GLY A 78 -19.05 19.34 -0.16
CA GLY A 78 -18.72 19.05 -1.55
C GLY A 78 -17.22 19.13 -1.84
N LEU A 79 -16.44 19.98 -1.16
CA LEU A 79 -14.97 19.96 -1.25
C LEU A 79 -14.37 18.65 -0.72
N LEU A 80 -14.85 18.15 0.43
CA LEU A 80 -14.39 16.89 1.02
C LEU A 80 -14.75 15.68 0.14
N ILE A 81 -15.98 15.66 -0.41
CA ILE A 81 -16.43 14.65 -1.36
C ILE A 81 -15.60 14.68 -2.64
N ALA A 82 -15.31 15.87 -3.17
CA ALA A 82 -14.47 16.02 -4.35
C ALA A 82 -13.01 15.63 -4.09
N GLY A 83 -12.42 16.03 -2.96
CA GLY A 83 -11.06 15.67 -2.58
C GLY A 83 -10.89 14.18 -2.30
N ALA A 84 -11.89 13.54 -1.68
CA ALA A 84 -11.93 12.08 -1.52
C ALA A 84 -12.02 11.37 -2.88
N GLY A 85 -12.90 11.85 -3.77
CA GLY A 85 -13.03 11.33 -5.13
C GLY A 85 -11.74 11.42 -5.94
N GLU A 86 -10.94 12.46 -5.72
CA GLU A 86 -9.71 12.70 -6.47
C GLU A 86 -8.53 11.92 -5.91
N ALA A 87 -8.45 11.77 -4.59
CA ALA A 87 -7.55 10.80 -3.97
C ALA A 87 -7.86 9.38 -4.43
N LEU A 88 -9.14 9.00 -4.53
CA LEU A 88 -9.58 7.70 -5.05
C LEU A 88 -9.18 7.51 -6.52
N LYS A 89 -9.31 8.53 -7.37
CA LYS A 89 -8.84 8.48 -8.77
C LYS A 89 -7.33 8.28 -8.87
N VAL A 90 -6.55 9.00 -8.07
CA VAL A 90 -5.08 8.85 -8.03
C VAL A 90 -4.71 7.44 -7.58
N MET A 91 -5.34 6.93 -6.51
CA MET A 91 -5.12 5.56 -6.04
C MET A 91 -5.50 4.54 -7.11
N PHE A 92 -6.61 4.75 -7.84
CA PHE A 92 -7.02 3.87 -8.94
C PHE A 92 -6.00 3.84 -10.07
N VAL A 93 -5.50 5.00 -10.51
CA VAL A 93 -4.49 5.11 -11.56
C VAL A 93 -3.19 4.43 -11.13
N VAL A 94 -2.69 4.70 -9.92
CA VAL A 94 -1.45 4.07 -9.45
C VAL A 94 -1.62 2.56 -9.26
N THR A 95 -2.78 2.11 -8.79
CA THR A 95 -3.10 0.67 -8.73
C THR A 95 -3.08 0.05 -10.13
N GLY A 96 -3.65 0.72 -11.13
CA GLY A 96 -3.58 0.28 -12.53
C GLY A 96 -2.14 0.16 -13.04
N ILE A 97 -1.29 1.15 -12.75
CA ILE A 97 0.14 1.12 -13.10
C ILE A 97 0.84 -0.04 -12.38
N ALA A 98 0.55 -0.26 -11.10
CA ALA A 98 1.11 -1.37 -10.33
C ALA A 98 0.71 -2.73 -10.91
N LEU A 99 -0.56 -2.91 -11.30
CA LEU A 99 -1.02 -4.14 -11.97
C LEU A 99 -0.32 -4.36 -13.31
N VAL A 100 -0.12 -3.30 -14.11
CA VAL A 100 0.70 -3.40 -15.33
C VAL A 100 2.13 -3.80 -14.99
N GLY A 101 2.72 -3.23 -13.94
CA GLY A 101 4.03 -3.64 -13.43
C GLY A 101 4.11 -5.12 -13.06
N LEU A 102 3.07 -5.66 -12.42
CA LEU A 102 3.00 -7.09 -12.09
C LEU A 102 2.89 -7.96 -13.34
N VAL A 103 2.17 -7.52 -14.37
CA VAL A 103 2.11 -8.23 -15.67
C VAL A 103 3.48 -8.20 -16.35
N VAL A 104 4.14 -7.03 -16.37
CA VAL A 104 5.49 -6.86 -16.92
C VAL A 104 6.50 -7.75 -16.19
N PHE A 105 6.43 -7.79 -14.86
CA PHE A 105 7.21 -8.71 -14.03
C PHE A 105 6.93 -10.17 -14.41
N ALA A 106 5.66 -10.57 -14.48
CA ALA A 106 5.30 -11.95 -14.81
C ALA A 106 5.85 -12.39 -16.16
N LEU A 107 5.72 -11.54 -17.19
CA LEU A 107 6.28 -11.81 -18.52
C LEU A 107 7.81 -11.92 -18.52
N GLY A 108 8.49 -11.15 -17.65
CA GLY A 108 9.93 -11.22 -17.45
C GLY A 108 10.43 -12.44 -16.68
N ALA A 109 9.64 -12.89 -15.70
CA ALA A 109 9.99 -14.01 -14.84
C ALA A 109 9.74 -15.36 -15.51
N ILE A 110 8.74 -15.47 -16.42
CA ILE A 110 8.41 -16.72 -17.11
C ILE A 110 9.63 -17.35 -17.83
N PRO A 111 10.45 -16.62 -18.59
CA PRO A 111 11.65 -17.20 -19.23
C PRO A 111 12.74 -17.66 -18.25
N LEU A 112 12.76 -17.09 -17.04
CA LEU A 112 13.74 -17.40 -15.99
C LEU A 112 13.27 -18.54 -15.08
N PHE A 113 12.05 -19.02 -15.27
CA PHE A 113 11.41 -19.97 -14.38
C PHE A 113 12.03 -21.37 -14.45
N ASP A 114 12.53 -21.85 -13.32
CA ASP A 114 12.94 -23.24 -13.10
C ASP A 114 12.09 -23.86 -11.96
N PRO A 115 11.35 -24.96 -12.20
CA PRO A 115 10.64 -25.67 -11.13
C PRO A 115 11.52 -26.11 -9.96
N ALA A 116 12.82 -26.35 -10.17
CA ALA A 116 13.75 -26.74 -9.11
C ALA A 116 13.94 -25.62 -8.08
N ASN A 117 13.84 -24.36 -8.51
CA ASN A 117 13.96 -23.18 -7.66
C ASN A 117 12.84 -23.06 -6.63
N LEU A 118 11.69 -23.71 -6.84
CA LEU A 118 10.57 -23.68 -5.90
C LEU A 118 10.85 -24.41 -4.58
N VAL A 119 11.81 -25.33 -4.59
CA VAL A 119 12.12 -26.25 -3.47
C VAL A 119 13.63 -26.35 -3.23
N ASP A 120 14.37 -25.29 -3.55
CA ASP A 120 15.84 -25.23 -3.45
C ASP A 120 16.35 -25.02 -2.01
N ILE A 121 15.46 -24.82 -1.05
CA ILE A 121 15.79 -24.69 0.36
C ILE A 121 16.22 -26.07 0.91
N PRO A 122 17.40 -26.19 1.54
CA PRO A 122 17.84 -27.42 2.18
C PRO A 122 16.85 -27.92 3.25
N VAL A 123 16.58 -29.22 3.26
CA VAL A 123 15.67 -29.84 4.24
C VAL A 123 16.32 -29.82 5.62
N SER A 124 15.61 -29.30 6.61
CA SER A 124 16.03 -29.26 8.01
C SER A 124 15.70 -30.54 8.76
N ASP A 125 16.23 -30.69 9.98
CA ASP A 125 15.89 -31.80 10.89
C ASP A 125 14.54 -31.62 11.62
N ALA A 126 13.73 -30.63 11.21
CA ALA A 126 12.45 -30.35 11.85
C ALA A 126 11.43 -31.48 11.66
N ALA A 127 10.52 -31.64 12.63
CA ALA A 127 9.47 -32.65 12.54
C ALA A 127 8.57 -32.40 11.31
N GLY A 128 8.44 -33.43 10.47
CA GLY A 128 7.68 -33.36 9.21
C GLY A 128 8.41 -32.62 8.09
N ALA A 129 9.72 -32.36 8.24
CA ALA A 129 10.52 -31.77 7.17
C ALA A 129 10.60 -32.70 5.95
N SER A 130 10.49 -32.10 4.78
CA SER A 130 10.54 -32.78 3.48
C SER A 130 11.05 -31.80 2.42
N PRO A 131 11.40 -32.25 1.20
CA PRO A 131 11.78 -31.33 0.12
C PRO A 131 10.74 -30.26 -0.18
N PHE A 132 9.45 -30.55 0.03
CA PHE A 132 8.36 -29.58 -0.16
C PHE A 132 8.14 -28.67 1.06
N LEU A 133 8.37 -29.19 2.27
CA LEU A 133 8.29 -28.45 3.53
C LEU A 133 9.65 -28.50 4.21
N PRO A 134 10.64 -27.70 3.77
CA PRO A 134 12.02 -27.80 4.25
C PRO A 134 12.14 -27.54 5.76
N PHE A 135 11.26 -26.72 6.32
CA PHE A 135 11.17 -26.42 7.75
C PHE A 135 10.09 -27.22 8.48
N GLY A 136 9.53 -28.26 7.86
CA GLY A 136 8.46 -29.08 8.43
C GLY A 136 7.22 -28.29 8.86
N MET A 137 6.52 -28.78 9.89
CA MET A 137 5.27 -28.16 10.35
C MET A 137 5.50 -26.76 10.93
N ILE A 138 6.65 -26.49 11.56
CA ILE A 138 6.94 -25.19 12.17
C ILE A 138 7.11 -24.08 11.12
N GLY A 139 7.57 -24.44 9.90
CA GLY A 139 7.62 -23.51 8.76
C GLY A 139 6.26 -22.96 8.38
N ILE A 140 5.21 -23.79 8.43
CA ILE A 140 3.83 -23.35 8.15
C ILE A 140 3.43 -22.27 9.14
N TRP A 141 3.62 -22.51 10.45
CA TRP A 141 3.32 -21.54 11.49
C TRP A 141 4.11 -20.25 11.32
N SER A 142 5.38 -20.35 10.94
CA SER A 142 6.29 -19.20 10.70
C SER A 142 5.88 -18.32 9.52
N ALA A 143 5.22 -18.91 8.51
CA ALA A 143 4.75 -18.18 7.34
C ALA A 143 3.41 -17.46 7.54
N VAL A 144 2.60 -17.86 8.54
CA VAL A 144 1.23 -17.33 8.75
C VAL A 144 1.20 -15.81 8.90
N PRO A 145 2.03 -15.15 9.72
CA PRO A 145 1.95 -13.69 9.89
C PRO A 145 2.22 -12.93 8.58
N PHE A 146 3.20 -13.39 7.81
CA PHE A 146 3.54 -12.80 6.51
C PHE A 146 2.46 -13.04 5.47
N ALA A 147 1.83 -14.23 5.48
CA ALA A 147 0.68 -14.51 4.63
C ALA A 147 -0.48 -13.57 4.97
N ILE A 148 -0.80 -13.36 6.26
CA ILE A 148 -1.87 -12.43 6.67
C ILE A 148 -1.56 -11.00 6.23
N TRP A 149 -0.32 -10.55 6.41
CA TRP A 149 0.12 -9.23 5.98
C TRP A 149 -0.17 -8.98 4.49
N PHE A 150 0.02 -10.01 3.65
CA PHE A 150 -0.23 -9.92 2.22
C PHE A 150 -1.70 -9.63 1.86
N PHE A 151 -2.65 -10.01 2.72
CA PHE A 151 -4.10 -9.83 2.51
C PHE A 151 -4.73 -8.77 3.42
N LEU A 152 -3.92 -8.12 4.26
CA LEU A 152 -4.36 -7.03 5.13
C LEU A 152 -4.78 -5.81 4.29
N ALA A 153 -5.65 -4.97 4.85
CA ALA A 153 -6.18 -3.72 4.26
C ALA A 153 -7.37 -3.85 3.27
N VAL A 154 -7.78 -5.06 2.86
CA VAL A 154 -9.06 -5.23 2.12
C VAL A 154 -10.28 -4.75 2.94
N GLU A 155 -10.16 -4.77 4.27
CA GLU A 155 -11.11 -4.18 5.23
C GLU A 155 -11.26 -2.66 5.14
N GLY A 156 -10.47 -1.98 4.31
CA GLY A 156 -10.66 -0.56 4.02
C GLY A 156 -11.86 -0.28 3.12
N VAL A 157 -12.35 -1.26 2.36
CA VAL A 157 -13.46 -1.08 1.40
C VAL A 157 -14.76 -0.59 2.07
N PRO A 158 -15.22 -1.15 3.22
CA PRO A 158 -16.36 -0.62 3.97
C PRO A 158 -16.24 0.84 4.42
N LEU A 159 -15.02 1.39 4.56
CA LEU A 159 -14.85 2.80 4.96
C LEU A 159 -15.34 3.77 3.88
N ALA A 160 -15.43 3.30 2.62
CA ALA A 160 -15.99 4.04 1.50
C ALA A 160 -17.47 3.71 1.24
N ALA A 161 -18.14 2.96 2.14
CA ALA A 161 -19.54 2.58 1.95
C ALA A 161 -20.48 3.81 1.87
N GLU A 162 -20.18 4.88 2.60
CA GLU A 162 -20.93 6.15 2.55
C GLU A 162 -20.85 6.83 1.17
N GLU A 163 -19.78 6.57 0.42
CA GLU A 163 -19.49 7.17 -0.88
C GLU A 163 -19.89 6.21 -2.04
N ALA A 164 -20.34 4.99 -1.72
CA ALA A 164 -20.69 3.97 -2.69
C ALA A 164 -22.17 4.06 -3.11
N ARG A 165 -22.43 4.01 -4.42
CA ARG A 165 -23.78 3.76 -4.94
C ARG A 165 -24.22 2.35 -4.54
N GLU A 166 -25.44 2.16 -4.04
CA GLU A 166 -25.97 0.84 -3.62
C GLU A 166 -24.98 0.05 -2.73
N PRO A 167 -24.61 0.57 -1.55
CA PRO A 167 -23.53 0.01 -0.74
C PRO A 167 -23.80 -1.44 -0.34
N GLU A 168 -25.07 -1.79 -0.11
CA GLU A 168 -25.54 -3.15 0.24
C GLU A 168 -25.12 -4.23 -0.76
N ARG A 169 -24.96 -3.85 -2.03
CA ARG A 169 -24.61 -4.76 -3.13
C ARG A 169 -23.17 -4.56 -3.59
N ASN A 170 -22.72 -3.31 -3.67
CA ASN A 170 -21.44 -2.96 -4.28
C ASN A 170 -20.27 -3.13 -3.31
N VAL A 171 -20.44 -2.86 -2.01
CA VAL A 171 -19.39 -3.08 -1.02
C VAL A 171 -19.04 -4.57 -0.89
N PRO A 172 -19.99 -5.50 -0.72
CA PRO A 172 -19.65 -6.93 -0.68
C PRO A 172 -19.00 -7.45 -1.96
N LYS A 173 -19.49 -7.01 -3.13
CA LYS A 173 -18.89 -7.38 -4.43
C LYS A 173 -17.46 -6.86 -4.55
N ALA A 174 -17.21 -5.61 -4.17
CA ALA A 174 -15.88 -5.01 -4.20
C ALA A 174 -14.89 -5.76 -3.29
N ILE A 175 -15.31 -6.17 -2.10
CA ILE A 175 -14.50 -7.01 -1.19
C ILE A 175 -14.14 -8.35 -1.84
N VAL A 176 -15.10 -9.05 -2.43
CA VAL A 176 -14.84 -10.35 -3.08
C VAL A 176 -13.94 -10.20 -4.30
N VAL A 177 -14.20 -9.22 -5.17
CA VAL A 177 -13.40 -8.98 -6.38
C VAL A 177 -11.98 -8.58 -6.03
N SER A 178 -11.79 -7.66 -5.07
CA SER A 178 -10.46 -7.27 -4.61
C SER A 178 -9.69 -8.43 -4.01
N MET A 179 -10.34 -9.27 -3.19
CA MET A 179 -9.73 -10.47 -2.63
C MET A 179 -9.30 -11.47 -3.72
N LEU A 180 -10.13 -11.68 -4.75
CA LEU A 180 -9.80 -12.58 -5.86
C LEU A 180 -8.62 -12.05 -6.70
N ILE A 181 -8.61 -10.75 -7.01
CA ILE A 181 -7.49 -10.13 -7.73
C ILE A 181 -6.19 -10.28 -6.92
N LEU A 182 -6.24 -10.01 -5.61
CA LEU A 182 -5.09 -10.12 -4.72
C LEU A 182 -4.61 -11.56 -4.59
N LEU A 183 -5.51 -12.54 -4.49
CA LEU A 183 -5.17 -13.96 -4.46
C LEU A 183 -4.46 -14.40 -5.75
N VAL A 184 -5.01 -14.06 -6.91
CA VAL A 184 -4.47 -14.46 -8.21
C VAL A 184 -3.12 -13.79 -8.46
N THR A 185 -3.02 -12.48 -8.23
CA THR A 185 -1.77 -11.74 -8.43
C THR A 185 -0.72 -12.13 -7.40
N GLY A 186 -1.09 -12.31 -6.13
CA GLY A 186 -0.20 -12.76 -5.06
C GLY A 186 0.34 -14.16 -5.29
N ALA A 187 -0.52 -15.12 -5.63
CA ALA A 187 -0.09 -16.48 -5.98
C ALA A 187 0.79 -16.50 -7.23
N GLY A 188 0.45 -15.69 -8.23
CA GLY A 188 1.27 -15.52 -9.44
C GLY A 188 2.67 -14.99 -9.11
N VAL A 189 2.77 -13.94 -8.30
CA VAL A 189 4.06 -13.39 -7.86
C VAL A 189 4.84 -14.40 -7.02
N LEU A 190 4.18 -15.09 -6.07
CA LEU A 190 4.82 -16.10 -5.24
C LEU A 190 5.46 -17.19 -6.11
N VAL A 191 4.71 -17.77 -7.05
CA VAL A 191 5.22 -18.85 -7.91
C VAL A 191 6.30 -18.34 -8.87
N LEU A 192 6.05 -17.22 -9.56
CA LEU A 192 6.97 -16.73 -10.60
C LEU A 192 8.27 -16.16 -10.01
N ALA A 193 8.21 -15.40 -8.92
CA ALA A 193 9.40 -14.86 -8.28
C ALA A 193 10.27 -15.97 -7.69
N THR A 194 9.64 -16.93 -7.01
CA THR A 194 10.34 -18.09 -6.44
C THR A 194 10.94 -18.95 -7.53
N GLY A 195 10.21 -19.23 -8.60
CA GLY A 195 10.72 -20.04 -9.72
C GLY A 195 11.82 -19.34 -10.52
N ALA A 196 11.83 -18.02 -10.59
CA ALA A 196 12.88 -17.27 -11.28
C ALA A 196 14.17 -17.12 -10.46
N LEU A 197 14.07 -16.88 -9.14
CA LEU A 197 15.22 -16.56 -8.29
C LEU A 197 15.73 -17.75 -7.44
N GLY A 198 14.86 -18.66 -7.03
CA GLY A 198 15.12 -19.62 -5.94
C GLY A 198 14.41 -19.21 -4.65
N ALA A 199 13.74 -20.14 -3.98
CA ALA A 199 13.05 -19.91 -2.70
C ALA A 199 14.03 -19.50 -1.59
N GLN A 200 15.23 -20.09 -1.57
CA GLN A 200 16.27 -19.73 -0.60
C GLN A 200 16.74 -18.28 -0.79
N ALA A 201 17.06 -17.90 -2.03
CA ALA A 201 17.51 -16.54 -2.34
C ALA A 201 16.39 -15.51 -2.11
N LEU A 202 15.17 -15.81 -2.53
CA LEU A 202 14.00 -14.95 -2.34
C LEU A 202 13.71 -14.69 -0.85
N SER A 203 13.93 -15.68 0.02
CA SER A 203 13.70 -15.55 1.47
C SER A 203 14.62 -14.53 2.16
N ALA A 204 15.79 -14.25 1.57
CA ALA A 204 16.77 -13.29 2.09
C ALA A 204 16.72 -11.92 1.38
N SER A 205 15.92 -11.81 0.32
CA SER A 205 15.89 -10.63 -0.55
C SER A 205 15.11 -9.47 0.07
N GLY A 206 15.67 -8.26 -0.04
CA GLY A 206 14.99 -7.02 0.33
C GLY A 206 14.06 -6.48 -0.78
N ASN A 207 14.30 -6.84 -2.04
CA ASN A 207 13.47 -6.43 -3.18
C ASN A 207 13.18 -7.61 -4.14
N PRO A 208 12.36 -8.58 -3.71
CA PRO A 208 12.26 -9.90 -4.35
C PRO A 208 11.86 -9.88 -5.82
N LEU A 209 10.95 -8.99 -6.21
CA LEU A 209 10.49 -8.92 -7.60
C LEU A 209 11.55 -8.37 -8.55
N VAL A 210 12.38 -7.44 -8.07
CA VAL A 210 13.45 -6.84 -8.89
C VAL A 210 14.63 -7.79 -8.97
N GLU A 211 15.02 -8.38 -7.85
CA GLU A 211 16.11 -9.37 -7.80
C GLU A 211 15.81 -10.62 -8.64
N ALA A 212 14.54 -11.07 -8.66
CA ALA A 212 14.12 -12.20 -9.49
C ALA A 212 14.23 -11.96 -11.01
N LEU A 213 14.28 -10.70 -11.46
CA LEU A 213 14.49 -10.36 -12.86
C LEU A 213 15.97 -10.19 -13.22
N GLY A 214 16.86 -10.21 -12.23
CA GLY A 214 18.30 -9.97 -12.39
C GLY A 214 18.62 -8.55 -12.87
N ASP A 215 19.72 -8.42 -13.60
CA ASP A 215 20.16 -7.13 -14.14
C ASP A 215 19.53 -6.85 -15.50
N GLY A 216 18.80 -5.74 -15.63
CA GLY A 216 18.29 -5.32 -16.94
C GLY A 216 17.25 -4.21 -16.88
N THR A 217 16.89 -3.70 -18.06
CA THR A 217 15.88 -2.64 -18.22
C THR A 217 14.54 -3.03 -17.60
N LEU A 218 14.18 -4.31 -17.65
CA LEU A 218 12.93 -4.80 -17.09
C LEU A 218 12.90 -4.69 -15.57
N ALA A 219 13.98 -5.10 -14.90
CA ALA A 219 14.14 -4.97 -13.45
C ALA A 219 14.07 -3.49 -13.03
N VAL A 220 14.69 -2.58 -13.80
CA VAL A 220 14.62 -1.14 -13.58
C VAL A 220 13.19 -0.61 -13.70
N VAL A 221 12.44 -1.02 -14.74
CA VAL A 221 11.05 -0.62 -14.94
C VAL A 221 10.16 -1.11 -13.79
N VAL A 222 10.28 -2.39 -13.42
CA VAL A 222 9.52 -2.96 -12.30
C VAL A 222 9.88 -2.27 -10.98
N ASN A 223 11.15 -1.93 -10.76
CA ASN A 223 11.59 -1.19 -9.58
C ASN A 223 10.91 0.20 -9.47
N TYR A 224 10.88 0.97 -10.56
CA TYR A 224 10.23 2.29 -10.56
C TYR A 224 8.71 2.20 -10.39
N ILE A 225 8.07 1.21 -11.01
CA ILE A 225 6.63 0.96 -10.82
C ILE A 225 6.36 0.55 -9.36
N GLY A 226 7.17 -0.34 -8.80
CA GLY A 226 7.09 -0.77 -7.40
C GLY A 226 7.25 0.41 -6.44
N LEU A 227 8.21 1.30 -6.69
CA LEU A 227 8.41 2.51 -5.89
C LEU A 227 7.20 3.44 -5.93
N ALA A 228 6.62 3.65 -7.13
CA ALA A 228 5.40 4.44 -7.27
C ALA A 228 4.21 3.81 -6.51
N GLY A 229 4.09 2.48 -6.55
CA GLY A 229 3.10 1.72 -5.79
C GLY A 229 3.28 1.86 -4.28
N LEU A 230 4.52 1.80 -3.77
CA LEU A 230 4.84 2.01 -2.35
C LEU A 230 4.42 3.41 -1.89
N VAL A 231 4.69 4.44 -2.69
CA VAL A 231 4.28 5.82 -2.39
C VAL A 231 2.76 5.93 -2.32
N ALA A 232 2.03 5.36 -3.29
CA ALA A 232 0.56 5.40 -3.25
C ALA A 232 -0.03 4.62 -2.07
N SER A 233 0.52 3.46 -1.74
CA SER A 233 0.14 2.70 -0.55
C SER A 233 0.34 3.52 0.73
N PHE A 234 1.47 4.24 0.83
CA PHE A 234 1.77 5.12 1.93
C PHE A 234 0.75 6.26 2.07
N PHE A 235 0.35 6.89 0.97
CA PHE A 235 -0.73 7.89 0.98
C PHE A 235 -2.08 7.29 1.40
N SER A 236 -2.40 6.10 0.93
CA SER A 236 -3.66 5.41 1.24
C SER A 236 -3.78 5.09 2.73
N ILE A 237 -2.73 4.51 3.34
CA ILE A 237 -2.76 4.17 4.77
C ILE A 237 -2.81 5.44 5.63
N ILE A 238 -2.11 6.50 5.22
CA ILE A 238 -2.15 7.82 5.89
C ILE A 238 -3.56 8.39 5.89
N TYR A 239 -4.22 8.32 4.73
CA TYR A 239 -5.59 8.75 4.61
C TYR A 239 -6.53 7.92 5.51
N ALA A 240 -6.44 6.60 5.47
CA ALA A 240 -7.30 5.69 6.24
C ALA A 240 -7.16 5.89 7.76
N TYR A 241 -5.93 5.89 8.29
CA TYR A 241 -5.74 6.07 9.74
C TYR A 241 -6.16 7.46 10.20
N SER A 242 -6.00 8.49 9.36
CA SER A 242 -6.37 9.86 9.73
C SER A 242 -7.87 10.01 9.91
N ARG A 243 -8.68 9.35 9.07
CA ARG A 243 -10.15 9.27 9.22
C ARG A 243 -10.55 8.52 10.48
N GLN A 244 -9.91 7.39 10.76
CA GLN A 244 -10.17 6.62 11.98
C GLN A 244 -9.82 7.40 13.26
N THR A 245 -8.65 8.05 13.27
CA THR A 245 -8.19 8.88 14.39
C THR A 245 -9.10 10.08 14.61
N PHE A 246 -9.52 10.74 13.53
CA PHE A 246 -10.49 11.84 13.58
C PHE A 246 -11.83 11.38 14.15
N ALA A 247 -12.38 10.24 13.69
CA ALA A 247 -13.65 9.70 14.15
C ALA A 247 -13.61 9.33 15.65
N LEU A 248 -12.56 8.62 16.09
CA LEU A 248 -12.35 8.27 17.49
C LEU A 248 -12.20 9.50 18.38
N SER A 249 -11.42 10.50 17.94
CA SER A 249 -11.27 11.78 18.66
C SER A 249 -12.59 12.56 18.75
N ARG A 250 -13.38 12.58 17.68
CA ARG A 250 -14.68 13.26 17.65
C ARG A 250 -15.68 12.63 18.63
N ALA A 251 -15.70 11.30 18.71
CA ALA A 251 -16.54 10.55 19.65
C ALA A 251 -16.03 10.59 21.11
N GLY A 252 -14.86 11.19 21.38
CA GLY A 252 -14.28 11.27 22.72
C GLY A 252 -13.45 10.05 23.14
N TYR A 253 -13.26 9.08 22.24
CA TYR A 253 -12.35 7.95 22.43
C TYR A 253 -10.87 8.35 22.46
N LEU A 254 -10.51 9.49 21.86
CA LEU A 254 -9.16 10.08 21.89
C LEU A 254 -9.24 11.57 22.28
N PRO A 255 -8.10 12.22 22.62
CA PRO A 255 -8.11 13.64 22.97
C PRO A 255 -8.71 14.50 21.85
N ARG A 256 -9.77 15.26 22.15
CA ARG A 256 -10.57 16.05 21.19
C ARG A 256 -9.77 17.04 20.34
N VAL A 257 -8.53 17.35 20.74
CA VAL A 257 -7.62 18.21 19.97
C VAL A 257 -7.25 17.55 18.63
N LEU A 258 -7.21 16.22 18.55
CA LEU A 258 -6.88 15.49 17.31
C LEU A 258 -7.94 15.63 16.22
N SER A 259 -9.21 15.83 16.59
CA SER A 259 -10.31 16.07 15.65
C SER A 259 -10.47 17.54 15.26
N LYS A 260 -9.61 18.46 15.73
CA LYS A 260 -9.62 19.86 15.27
C LYS A 260 -9.18 19.93 13.81
N THR A 261 -10.03 20.53 12.99
CA THR A 261 -9.74 20.76 11.57
C THR A 261 -9.15 22.15 11.35
N ASN A 262 -8.32 22.29 10.31
CA ASN A 262 -7.74 23.57 9.91
C ASN A 262 -8.70 24.40 9.03
N SER A 263 -8.26 25.56 8.54
CA SER A 263 -9.02 26.41 7.61
C SER A 263 -9.42 25.71 6.29
N ARG A 264 -8.70 24.65 5.91
CA ARG A 264 -8.99 23.78 4.76
C ARG A 264 -9.77 22.52 5.13
N LYS A 265 -10.29 22.45 6.36
CA LYS A 265 -11.05 21.33 6.94
C LYS A 265 -10.33 19.97 6.96
N ALA A 266 -9.01 19.97 6.89
CA ALA A 266 -8.21 18.77 7.09
C ALA A 266 -7.91 18.57 8.59
N PRO A 267 -8.07 17.35 9.14
CA PRO A 267 -7.75 17.05 10.53
C PRO A 267 -6.22 16.92 10.71
N THR A 268 -5.55 18.06 10.80
CA THR A 268 -4.08 18.14 10.68
C THR A 268 -3.36 17.39 11.80
N LEU A 269 -3.90 17.41 13.03
CA LEU A 269 -3.29 16.69 14.15
C LEU A 269 -3.53 15.18 14.09
N ALA A 270 -4.69 14.73 13.60
CA ALA A 270 -4.96 13.32 13.32
C ALA A 270 -4.05 12.75 12.23
N LEU A 271 -3.50 13.61 11.36
CA LEU A 271 -2.51 13.25 10.35
C LEU A 271 -1.09 13.22 10.95
N ILE A 272 -0.68 14.33 11.58
CA ILE A 272 0.71 14.54 12.01
C ILE A 272 1.07 13.64 13.19
N VAL A 273 0.19 13.49 14.20
CA VAL A 273 0.57 12.78 15.42
C VAL A 273 0.86 11.30 15.17
N PRO A 274 -0.04 10.51 14.54
CA PRO A 274 0.28 9.13 14.18
C PRO A 274 1.42 9.04 13.15
N GLY A 275 1.51 9.99 12.22
CA GLY A 275 2.59 10.04 11.23
C GLY A 275 3.98 10.22 11.85
N VAL A 276 4.12 11.12 12.83
CA VAL A 276 5.37 11.32 13.58
C VAL A 276 5.70 10.10 14.41
N ILE A 277 4.72 9.47 15.07
CA ILE A 277 4.94 8.21 15.81
C ILE A 277 5.45 7.12 14.86
N GLY A 278 4.78 6.94 13.71
CA GLY A 278 5.19 5.97 12.69
C GLY A 278 6.59 6.26 12.14
N PHE A 279 6.94 7.52 11.91
CA PHE A 279 8.27 7.94 11.49
C PHE A 279 9.33 7.66 12.55
N LEU A 280 9.08 7.98 13.82
CA LEU A 280 10.01 7.68 14.91
C LEU A 280 10.22 6.17 15.07
N LEU A 281 9.15 5.38 14.94
CA LEU A 281 9.24 3.92 14.98
C LEU A 281 10.00 3.36 13.77
N SER A 282 9.90 3.96 12.58
CA SER A 282 10.67 3.49 11.41
C SER A 282 12.18 3.69 11.57
N LEU A 283 12.62 4.67 12.36
CA LEU A 283 14.04 4.90 12.68
C LEU A 283 14.65 3.79 13.56
N THR A 284 13.84 2.92 14.17
CA THR A 284 14.34 1.81 14.99
C THR A 284 14.98 0.69 14.16
N GLY A 285 14.71 0.64 12.85
CA GLY A 285 15.13 -0.45 11.98
C GLY A 285 14.38 -1.77 12.22
N GLN A 286 13.39 -1.81 13.11
CA GLN A 286 12.66 -3.03 13.47
C GLN A 286 11.39 -3.24 12.65
N GLY A 287 11.50 -3.13 11.31
CA GLY A 287 10.35 -3.24 10.41
C GLY A 287 9.57 -4.56 10.56
N ALA A 288 10.28 -5.69 10.73
CA ALA A 288 9.67 -7.00 10.91
C ALA A 288 8.83 -7.10 12.21
N VAL A 289 9.34 -6.57 13.32
CA VAL A 289 8.62 -6.55 14.60
C VAL A 289 7.38 -5.69 14.50
N LEU A 290 7.49 -4.49 13.90
CA LEU A 290 6.35 -3.60 13.68
C LEU A 290 5.27 -4.24 12.79
N LEU A 291 5.68 -4.97 11.76
CA LEU A 291 4.79 -5.76 10.90
C LEU A 291 4.07 -6.83 11.73
N ASN A 292 4.80 -7.63 12.50
CA ASN A 292 4.22 -8.69 13.32
C ASN A 292 3.28 -8.13 14.40
N MET A 293 3.59 -6.96 14.97
CA MET A 293 2.70 -6.25 15.91
C MET A 293 1.37 -5.88 15.24
N ALA A 294 1.43 -5.32 14.03
CA ALA A 294 0.25 -4.93 13.27
C ALA A 294 -0.60 -6.15 12.88
N VAL A 295 0.04 -7.24 12.43
CA VAL A 295 -0.65 -8.48 12.07
C VAL A 295 -1.30 -9.13 13.28
N PHE A 296 -0.63 -9.17 14.44
CA PHE A 296 -1.21 -9.68 15.67
C PHE A 296 -2.46 -8.86 16.07
N GLY A 297 -2.37 -7.53 15.99
CA GLY A 297 -3.51 -6.65 16.26
C GLY A 297 -4.69 -6.86 15.31
N ALA A 298 -4.43 -7.04 14.01
CA ALA A 298 -5.45 -7.35 13.02
C ALA A 298 -6.07 -8.75 13.23
N ALA A 299 -5.26 -9.77 13.51
CA ALA A 299 -5.76 -11.11 13.80
C ALA A 299 -6.70 -11.11 15.02
N LEU A 300 -6.33 -10.35 16.07
CA LEU A 300 -7.19 -10.19 17.25
C LEU A 300 -8.50 -9.45 16.91
N SER A 301 -8.45 -8.40 16.09
CA SER A 301 -9.66 -7.69 15.67
C SER A 301 -10.59 -8.60 14.84
N TYR A 302 -10.05 -9.49 14.00
CA TYR A 302 -10.84 -10.48 13.26
C TYR A 302 -11.56 -11.45 14.19
N VAL A 303 -10.90 -11.93 15.25
CA VAL A 303 -11.56 -12.76 16.28
C VAL A 303 -12.74 -11.99 16.88
N LEU A 304 -12.54 -10.74 17.30
CA LEU A 304 -13.59 -9.90 17.88
C LEU A 304 -14.74 -9.65 16.89
N MET A 305 -14.44 -9.36 15.62
CA MET A 305 -15.45 -9.15 14.58
C MET A 305 -16.30 -10.41 14.33
N MET A 306 -15.66 -11.58 14.24
CA MET A 306 -16.39 -12.85 14.03
C MET A 306 -17.25 -13.20 15.25
N VAL A 307 -16.74 -13.00 16.47
CA VAL A 307 -17.52 -13.16 17.70
C VAL A 307 -18.71 -12.19 17.71
N SER A 308 -18.50 -10.91 17.40
CA SER A 308 -19.56 -9.90 17.31
C SER A 308 -20.64 -10.28 16.30
N HIS A 309 -20.27 -10.79 15.12
CA HIS A 309 -21.24 -11.27 14.14
C HIS A 309 -22.09 -12.45 14.65
N ILE A 310 -21.48 -13.42 15.35
CA ILE A 310 -22.21 -14.56 15.96
C ILE A 310 -23.12 -14.08 17.09
N VAL A 311 -22.63 -13.18 17.94
CA VAL A 311 -23.39 -12.62 19.07
C VAL A 311 -24.57 -11.81 18.56
N LEU A 312 -24.39 -10.94 17.57
CA LEU A 312 -25.47 -10.14 16.99
C LEU A 312 -26.54 -11.02 16.33
N ARG A 313 -26.14 -12.16 15.74
CA ARG A 313 -27.09 -13.15 15.22
C ARG A 313 -27.95 -13.81 16.28
N ARG A 314 -27.47 -13.92 17.52
CA ARG A 314 -28.20 -14.52 18.64
C ARG A 314 -29.00 -13.50 19.44
N ARG A 315 -28.45 -12.30 19.66
CA ARG A 315 -29.08 -11.25 20.47
C ARG A 315 -30.14 -10.48 19.68
N GLU A 316 -29.86 -10.15 18.42
CA GLU A 316 -30.71 -9.32 17.58
C GLU A 316 -31.09 -10.07 16.29
N PRO A 317 -31.85 -11.18 16.37
CA PRO A 317 -32.15 -12.02 15.22
C PRO A 317 -32.97 -11.30 14.13
N ASP A 318 -33.86 -10.40 14.54
CA ASP A 318 -34.83 -9.72 13.66
C ASP A 318 -34.32 -8.39 13.09
N MET A 319 -33.11 -7.96 13.46
CA MET A 319 -32.48 -6.76 12.92
C MET A 319 -32.41 -6.82 11.37
N PRO A 320 -32.76 -5.74 10.65
CA PRO A 320 -32.65 -5.70 9.20
C PRO A 320 -31.18 -5.87 8.77
N ARG A 321 -30.94 -6.85 7.89
CA ARG A 321 -29.59 -7.20 7.40
C ARG A 321 -29.56 -7.11 5.88
N PRO A 322 -29.12 -5.97 5.32
CA PRO A 322 -29.03 -5.77 3.88
C PRO A 322 -28.17 -6.81 3.17
N TYR A 323 -27.08 -7.22 3.83
CA TYR A 323 -26.23 -8.31 3.40
C TYR A 323 -26.27 -9.46 4.41
N ARG A 324 -26.35 -10.70 3.91
CA ARG A 324 -26.28 -11.91 4.72
C ARG A 324 -25.15 -12.79 4.20
N THR A 325 -24.17 -13.07 5.07
CA THR A 325 -23.04 -13.94 4.76
C THR A 325 -23.53 -15.33 4.32
N PRO A 326 -23.09 -15.83 3.14
CA PRO A 326 -23.37 -17.20 2.70
C PRO A 326 -22.94 -18.22 3.76
N GLY A 327 -23.79 -19.20 4.07
CA GLY A 327 -23.55 -20.20 5.13
C GLY A 327 -23.68 -19.68 6.57
N GLY A 328 -23.95 -18.40 6.78
CA GLY A 328 -24.32 -17.82 8.07
C GLY A 328 -23.29 -18.06 9.18
N VAL A 329 -23.75 -18.65 10.29
CA VAL A 329 -22.93 -18.91 11.48
C VAL A 329 -21.85 -19.96 11.20
N ALA A 330 -22.08 -20.91 10.29
CA ALA A 330 -21.08 -21.94 9.98
C ALA A 330 -19.82 -21.34 9.35
N THR A 331 -19.99 -20.51 8.31
CA THR A 331 -18.88 -19.79 7.65
C THR A 331 -18.16 -18.86 8.61
N THR A 332 -18.91 -18.18 9.48
CA THR A 332 -18.34 -17.29 10.51
C THR A 332 -17.57 -18.08 11.56
N GLY A 333 -18.09 -19.24 11.97
CA GLY A 333 -17.45 -20.13 12.94
C GLY A 333 -16.14 -20.72 12.41
N PHE A 334 -16.12 -21.11 11.12
CA PHE A 334 -14.90 -21.51 10.44
C PHE A 334 -13.87 -20.36 10.40
N ALA A 335 -14.29 -19.16 9.98
CA ALA A 335 -13.43 -17.98 9.96
C ALA A 335 -12.91 -17.61 11.35
N LEU A 336 -13.73 -17.76 12.40
CA LEU A 336 -13.32 -17.58 13.80
C LEU A 336 -12.23 -18.59 14.19
N ALA A 337 -12.40 -19.87 13.83
CA ALA A 337 -11.38 -20.90 14.12
C ALA A 337 -10.05 -20.55 13.44
N VAL A 338 -10.08 -20.15 12.17
CA VAL A 338 -8.89 -19.72 11.41
C VAL A 338 -8.27 -18.46 12.04
N ALA A 339 -9.07 -17.49 12.44
CA ALA A 339 -8.57 -16.27 13.11
C ALA A 339 -7.92 -16.58 14.46
N VAL A 340 -8.49 -17.49 15.25
CA VAL A 340 -7.88 -17.95 16.52
C VAL A 340 -6.55 -18.66 16.26
N ILE A 341 -6.49 -19.53 15.24
CA ILE A 341 -5.24 -20.18 14.83
C ILE A 341 -4.21 -19.13 14.40
N ALA A 342 -4.62 -18.09 13.67
CA ALA A 342 -3.75 -16.99 13.27
C ALA A 342 -3.22 -16.18 14.47
N VAL A 343 -4.04 -15.90 15.48
CA VAL A 343 -3.59 -15.26 16.73
C VAL A 343 -2.57 -16.14 17.45
N ILE A 344 -2.80 -17.45 17.53
CA ILE A 344 -1.85 -18.39 18.12
C ILE A 344 -0.54 -18.41 17.32
N ALA A 345 -0.63 -18.50 15.99
CA ALA A 345 0.54 -18.51 15.11
C ALA A 345 1.39 -17.24 15.28
N THR A 346 0.76 -16.07 15.21
CA THR A 346 1.45 -14.78 15.36
C THR A 346 2.12 -14.63 16.73
N PHE A 347 1.48 -15.13 17.80
CA PHE A 347 2.08 -15.15 19.14
C PHE A 347 3.30 -16.08 19.25
N LEU A 348 3.22 -17.27 18.63
CA LEU A 348 4.30 -18.25 18.63
C LEU A 348 5.51 -17.82 17.78
N VAL A 349 5.26 -17.10 16.69
CA VAL A 349 6.30 -16.65 15.75
C VAL A 349 7.09 -15.48 16.31
N ASP A 350 6.41 -14.48 16.89
CA ASP A 350 7.06 -13.30 17.43
C ASP A 350 6.38 -12.86 18.73
N THR A 351 6.79 -13.51 19.82
CA THR A 351 6.24 -13.25 21.15
C THR A 351 6.52 -11.82 21.62
N VAL A 352 7.64 -11.22 21.19
CA VAL A 352 7.96 -9.83 21.55
C VAL A 352 6.98 -8.88 20.90
N ALA A 353 6.75 -9.02 19.59
CA ALA A 353 5.75 -8.25 18.86
C ALA A 353 4.35 -8.43 19.48
N ALA A 354 3.95 -9.66 19.78
CA ALA A 354 2.64 -9.94 20.37
C ALA A 354 2.48 -9.29 21.76
N LEU A 355 3.49 -9.38 22.64
CA LEU A 355 3.45 -8.74 23.96
C LEU A 355 3.46 -7.21 23.86
N CYS A 356 4.20 -6.63 22.93
CA CYS A 356 4.16 -5.19 22.67
C CYS A 356 2.78 -4.75 22.18
N ALA A 357 2.15 -5.50 21.27
CA ALA A 357 0.80 -5.20 20.79
C ALA A 357 -0.25 -5.34 21.91
N LEU A 358 -0.16 -6.39 22.73
CA LEU A 358 -1.01 -6.55 23.93
C LEU A 358 -0.79 -5.42 24.94
N GLY A 359 0.45 -5.00 25.15
CA GLY A 359 0.79 -3.86 26.00
C GLY A 359 0.17 -2.56 25.48
N ALA A 360 0.21 -2.32 24.16
CA ALA A 360 -0.46 -1.19 23.54
C ALA A 360 -1.98 -1.25 23.72
N PHE A 361 -2.62 -2.41 23.50
CA PHE A 361 -4.05 -2.57 23.74
C PHE A 361 -4.42 -2.38 25.21
N ALA A 362 -3.65 -2.94 26.14
CA ALA A 362 -3.85 -2.75 27.57
C ALA A 362 -3.73 -1.28 27.97
N LEU A 363 -2.75 -0.56 27.41
CA LEU A 363 -2.58 0.88 27.62
C LEU A 363 -3.78 1.67 27.09
N PHE A 364 -4.25 1.40 25.87
CA PHE A 364 -5.44 2.06 25.31
C PHE A 364 -6.71 1.72 26.08
N MET A 365 -6.84 0.49 26.57
CA MET A 365 -7.97 0.07 27.40
C MET A 365 -7.93 0.70 28.79
N ALA A 366 -6.75 0.85 29.39
CA ALA A 366 -6.57 1.59 30.64
C ALA A 366 -6.90 3.08 30.43
N TYR A 367 -6.39 3.69 29.36
CA TYR A 367 -6.75 5.05 28.98
C TYR A 367 -8.27 5.20 28.79
N PHE A 368 -8.92 4.21 28.17
CA PHE A 368 -10.36 4.21 28.02
C PHE A 368 -11.08 4.15 29.38
N ALA A 369 -10.66 3.22 30.24
CA ALA A 369 -11.26 2.99 31.56
C ALA A 369 -11.06 4.17 32.53
N PHE A 370 -9.92 4.85 32.49
CA PHE A 370 -9.61 5.92 33.45
C PHE A 370 -9.93 7.32 32.95
N TYR A 371 -9.89 7.56 31.63
CA TYR A 371 -10.07 8.89 31.05
C TYR A 371 -11.22 8.95 30.06
N SER A 372 -11.15 8.19 28.97
CA SER A 372 -12.08 8.37 27.84
C SER A 372 -13.54 8.11 28.20
N ARG A 373 -13.85 7.07 28.99
CA ARG A 373 -15.24 6.74 29.37
C ARG A 373 -15.98 7.88 30.08
N HIS A 374 -15.24 8.81 30.70
CA HIS A 374 -15.79 9.99 31.39
C HIS A 374 -15.90 11.22 30.49
N HIS A 375 -15.34 11.16 29.28
CA HIS A 375 -15.28 12.25 28.30
C HIS A 375 -15.91 11.87 26.94
N LEU A 376 -16.52 10.69 26.86
CA LEU A 376 -17.34 10.26 25.73
C LEU A 376 -18.40 11.32 25.45
N VAL A 377 -18.55 11.65 24.18
CA VAL A 377 -19.64 12.52 23.74
C VAL A 377 -20.81 11.58 23.45
N ALA A 378 -21.93 11.75 24.15
CA ALA A 378 -23.18 10.97 24.01
C ALA A 378 -23.88 11.17 22.64
N ALA A 379 -23.11 11.45 21.60
CA ALA A 379 -23.53 11.67 20.22
C ALA A 379 -22.72 10.74 19.31
N ALA A 380 -22.64 9.46 19.68
CA ALA A 380 -22.50 8.44 18.64
C ALA A 380 -23.80 8.51 17.80
N PRO A 381 -23.74 8.53 16.46
CA PRO A 381 -24.93 8.60 15.62
C PRO A 381 -25.99 7.56 16.04
N ASP A 382 -25.54 6.38 16.44
CA ASP A 382 -26.38 5.28 16.91
C ASP A 382 -27.14 5.60 18.21
N GLU A 383 -26.57 6.38 19.12
CA GLU A 383 -27.24 6.85 20.35
C GLU A 383 -28.23 7.99 20.05
N GLU A 384 -27.94 8.86 19.08
CA GLU A 384 -28.90 9.86 18.58
C GLU A 384 -30.09 9.19 17.87
N PHE A 385 -29.83 8.18 17.03
CA PHE A 385 -30.89 7.41 16.37
C PHE A 385 -31.72 6.61 17.37
N ALA A 386 -31.10 6.00 18.39
CA ALA A 386 -31.81 5.32 19.47
C ALA A 386 -32.64 6.29 20.33
N ALA A 387 -32.09 7.45 20.67
CA ALA A 387 -32.83 8.48 21.41
C ALA A 387 -33.98 9.06 20.59
N LEU A 388 -33.83 9.19 19.27
CA LEU A 388 -34.91 9.59 18.36
C LEU A 388 -35.98 8.51 18.22
N SER A 389 -35.60 7.23 18.14
CA SER A 389 -36.57 6.13 18.08
C SER A 389 -37.35 6.00 19.39
N ASP A 390 -36.67 6.10 20.53
CA ASP A 390 -37.29 6.05 21.85
C ASP A 390 -38.26 7.24 22.05
N ALA A 391 -37.87 8.43 21.58
CA ALA A 391 -38.73 9.61 21.60
C ALA A 391 -39.93 9.50 20.62
N GLU A 392 -39.77 8.82 19.49
CA GLU A 392 -40.85 8.56 18.53
C GLU A 392 -41.84 7.49 19.06
N GLU A 393 -41.35 6.51 19.83
CA GLU A 393 -42.17 5.54 20.55
C GLU A 393 -42.93 6.16 21.73
N GLU A 394 -42.35 7.12 22.47
CA GLU A 394 -43.06 7.85 23.53
C GLU A 394 -44.18 8.76 23.00
N LEU A 395 -44.14 9.14 21.73
CA LEU A 395 -45.14 10.00 21.07
C LEU A 395 -46.28 9.21 20.38
N ARG A 396 -46.19 7.88 20.30
CA ARG A 396 -47.25 6.99 19.80
C ARG A 396 -48.12 6.44 20.93
#